data_AF-A0A374CJW4-F1
#
_entry.id   AF-A0A374CJW4-F1
#
_cell.length_a   1.000
_cell.length_b   1.000
_cell.length_c   1.000
_cell.angle_alpha   90.00
_cell.angle_beta   90.00
_cell.angle_gamma   90.00
#
_symmetry.space_group_name_H-M   'P 1'
#
loop_
_entity.id
_entity.type
_entity.pdbx_description
1 polymer ?
#
loop_
_entity_poly.entity_id
_entity_poly.type
_entity_poly.pdbx_seq_one_letter_code
_entity_poly.pdbx_strand_id
1 'polypeptide(L)'
;MSRNQEYVEQYAEYAMEQMRRYGIPASVTLAQGICESASGQSELSRKGNNHFGIKATSGWVQNGGKYLVYTDDRPNEKFCQYASVGDSYEHHSQFLKGNKRYSSLFKLSPDDYKGWTNGLQNSGYASNKKYASSLQSIIEKNNLQKYDQMVMKEMKSQGKSFGTETNPRQQGEQSSQKTSVSKPAESEKYSYPLKRNEFMLVTSPFGMRKDPLNPANTQMHKGIDIQAKHDNVLATEDKGKVTRVNNNPNTAGGLSVTVEYNRNDGSKYQCTYMHLSSIAVKAGDNVNAGQLLGVTGNTGTRTTGEHLHFGVKSISADGKARDIDPAAYLAEISQKGNIQLQTLHNGKDITAQYKVSNPSSQGEVTDTAQSPEDWMKKLLSSEDSGVKMSGDDPVIEMAMTMFTSLMALALQIDNKSEEEKMQTVTDSVVSKSIDLSSLLPSYKACSVNVQDGKPYLHVNNGTVQFTREMTQAEMTKLQQTLGNANLSDEDKRRGVASIIQAATVSQQMSQNYQKGVDNQQDRQESVQIK
;
A
#
# COMPACT_ATOMS: atom_id res chain seq x y z
N MET A 1 -1.46 -3.73 -33.68
CA MET A 1 -2.82 -3.21 -33.41
C MET A 1 -2.83 -1.71 -33.73
N SER A 2 -3.99 -1.08 -33.91
CA SER A 2 -4.02 0.39 -34.01
C SER A 2 -3.84 1.00 -32.62
N ARG A 3 -3.32 2.24 -32.53
CA ARG A 3 -3.17 2.94 -31.23
C ARG A 3 -4.50 3.08 -30.48
N ASN A 4 -5.59 3.24 -31.22
CA ASN A 4 -6.92 3.26 -30.63
C ASN A 4 -7.30 1.90 -30.03
N GLN A 5 -6.94 0.80 -30.68
CA GLN A 5 -7.18 -0.55 -30.15
C GLN A 5 -6.36 -0.79 -28.89
N GLU A 6 -5.08 -0.43 -28.87
CA GLU A 6 -4.21 -0.55 -27.68
C GLU A 6 -4.75 0.26 -26.50
N TYR A 7 -5.16 1.51 -26.76
CA TYR A 7 -5.78 2.36 -25.74
C TYR A 7 -7.07 1.73 -25.20
N VAL A 8 -7.90 1.17 -26.08
CA VAL A 8 -9.17 0.54 -25.71
C VAL A 8 -8.93 -0.72 -24.89
N GLU A 9 -7.98 -1.58 -25.29
CA GLU A 9 -7.62 -2.77 -24.52
C GLU A 9 -7.16 -2.41 -23.10
N GLN A 10 -6.42 -1.31 -22.97
CA GLN A 10 -5.90 -0.88 -21.68
C GLN A 10 -6.96 -0.23 -20.77
N TYR A 11 -7.94 0.51 -21.34
CA TYR A 11 -8.81 1.38 -20.54
C TYR A 11 -10.32 1.12 -20.68
N ALA A 12 -10.74 0.10 -21.44
CA ALA A 12 -12.16 -0.24 -21.59
C ALA A 12 -12.86 -0.51 -20.27
N GLU A 13 -12.20 -1.16 -19.32
CA GLU A 13 -12.80 -1.48 -18.02
C GLU A 13 -13.15 -0.23 -17.22
N TYR A 14 -12.27 0.78 -17.20
CA TYR A 14 -12.59 2.06 -16.55
C TYR A 14 -13.80 2.73 -17.18
N ALA A 15 -13.94 2.69 -18.51
CA ALA A 15 -15.11 3.28 -19.18
C ALA A 15 -16.40 2.51 -18.92
N MET A 16 -16.37 1.18 -18.93
CA MET A 16 -17.51 0.32 -18.59
C MET A 16 -17.95 0.53 -17.15
N GLU A 17 -16.99 0.74 -16.25
CA GLU A 17 -17.23 1.14 -14.89
C GLU A 17 -17.91 2.51 -14.82
N GLN A 18 -17.43 3.54 -15.52
CA GLN A 18 -18.10 4.84 -15.55
C GLN A 18 -19.55 4.72 -16.08
N MET A 19 -19.79 3.83 -17.06
CA MET A 19 -21.13 3.53 -17.54
C MET A 19 -22.02 2.93 -16.46
N ARG A 20 -21.54 1.90 -15.74
CA ARG A 20 -22.28 1.33 -14.60
C ARG A 20 -22.61 2.42 -13.59
N ARG A 21 -21.63 3.22 -13.18
CA ARG A 21 -21.76 4.19 -12.08
C ARG A 21 -22.61 5.40 -12.41
N TYR A 22 -22.35 6.01 -13.56
CA TYR A 22 -22.90 7.32 -13.90
C TYR A 22 -23.96 7.24 -15.01
N GLY A 23 -24.05 6.13 -15.74
CA GLY A 23 -24.95 5.97 -16.88
C GLY A 23 -24.44 6.65 -18.16
N ILE A 24 -23.15 6.96 -18.23
CA ILE A 24 -22.50 7.53 -19.42
C ILE A 24 -22.06 6.37 -20.31
N PRO A 25 -22.44 6.30 -21.61
CA PRO A 25 -22.06 5.18 -22.46
C PRO A 25 -20.54 4.96 -22.45
N ALA A 26 -20.10 3.72 -22.23
CA ALA A 26 -18.68 3.36 -22.18
C ALA A 26 -17.98 3.71 -23.50
N SER A 27 -18.67 3.53 -24.62
CA SER A 27 -18.21 3.92 -25.94
C SER A 27 -17.92 5.42 -26.05
N VAL A 28 -18.76 6.26 -25.45
CA VAL A 28 -18.57 7.73 -25.44
C VAL A 28 -17.37 8.10 -24.58
N THR A 29 -17.26 7.55 -23.37
CA THR A 29 -16.11 7.80 -22.49
C THR A 29 -14.79 7.38 -23.14
N LEU A 30 -14.74 6.20 -23.78
CA LEU A 30 -13.54 5.75 -24.51
C LEU A 30 -13.21 6.63 -25.71
N ALA A 31 -14.22 7.03 -26.49
CA ALA A 31 -13.99 7.88 -27.65
C ALA A 31 -13.49 9.27 -27.26
N GLN A 32 -14.00 9.84 -26.17
CA GLN A 32 -13.46 11.07 -25.59
C GLN A 32 -12.02 10.85 -25.12
N GLY A 33 -11.76 9.79 -24.34
CA GLY A 33 -10.41 9.45 -23.90
C GLY A 33 -9.42 9.35 -25.07
N ILE A 34 -9.77 8.65 -26.14
CA ILE A 34 -8.95 8.55 -27.37
C ILE A 34 -8.70 9.91 -27.99
N CYS A 35 -9.74 10.73 -28.13
CA CYS A 35 -9.67 12.04 -28.78
C CYS A 35 -8.83 13.04 -27.96
N GLU A 36 -9.13 13.19 -26.68
CA GLU A 36 -8.53 14.22 -25.80
C GLU A 36 -7.09 13.87 -25.38
N SER A 37 -6.75 12.58 -25.28
CA SER A 37 -5.41 12.13 -24.88
C SER A 37 -4.50 11.77 -26.05
N ALA A 38 -4.95 11.95 -27.30
CA ALA A 38 -4.26 11.42 -28.48
C ALA A 38 -3.94 9.93 -28.35
N SER A 39 -4.93 9.12 -27.94
CA SER A 39 -4.76 7.70 -27.58
C SER A 39 -3.69 7.47 -26.50
N GLY A 40 -3.72 8.28 -25.44
CA GLY A 40 -2.82 8.19 -24.29
C GLY A 40 -1.43 8.78 -24.52
N GLN A 41 -1.15 9.35 -25.69
CA GLN A 41 0.17 9.84 -26.06
C GLN A 41 0.41 11.33 -25.77
N SER A 42 -0.62 12.07 -25.37
CA SER A 42 -0.46 13.48 -25.02
C SER A 42 0.44 13.66 -23.80
N GLU A 43 1.08 14.83 -23.69
CA GLU A 43 1.92 15.13 -22.54
C GLU A 43 1.12 15.11 -21.22
N LEU A 44 -0.10 15.63 -21.26
CA LEU A 44 -1.02 15.64 -20.11
C LEU A 44 -1.43 14.22 -19.68
N SER A 45 -1.67 13.30 -20.61
CA SER A 45 -1.96 11.91 -20.26
C SER A 45 -0.73 11.18 -19.73
N ARG A 46 0.43 11.34 -20.38
CA ARG A 46 1.66 10.62 -19.99
C ARG A 46 2.28 11.09 -18.68
N LYS A 47 2.29 12.40 -18.42
CA LYS A 47 2.89 12.97 -17.20
C LYS A 47 1.88 13.14 -16.07
N GLY A 48 0.61 13.35 -16.44
CA GLY A 48 -0.43 13.77 -15.51
C GLY A 48 -1.52 12.73 -15.27
N ASN A 49 -1.50 11.60 -15.98
CA ASN A 49 -2.63 10.67 -16.07
C ASN A 49 -3.95 11.37 -16.46
N ASN A 50 -3.91 12.56 -17.06
CA ASN A 50 -5.08 13.37 -17.35
C ASN A 50 -5.55 13.12 -18.78
N HIS A 51 -6.45 12.15 -18.94
CA HIS A 51 -6.88 11.67 -20.26
C HIS A 51 -7.99 12.53 -20.90
N PHE A 52 -8.54 13.50 -20.16
CA PHE A 52 -9.68 14.33 -20.59
C PHE A 52 -9.39 15.83 -20.55
N GLY A 53 -8.14 16.23 -20.32
CA GLY A 53 -7.74 17.65 -20.31
C GLY A 53 -8.42 18.49 -19.21
N ILE A 54 -8.77 17.89 -18.07
CA ILE A 54 -9.49 18.62 -17.00
C ILE A 54 -8.57 19.66 -16.36
N LYS A 55 -8.99 20.93 -16.36
CA LYS A 55 -8.27 22.06 -15.76
C LYS A 55 -8.35 22.00 -14.22
N ALA A 56 -7.23 22.29 -13.55
CA ALA A 56 -7.13 22.38 -12.10
C ALA A 56 -7.78 23.67 -11.61
N THR A 57 -8.98 23.55 -11.04
CA THR A 57 -9.72 24.68 -10.47
C THR A 57 -9.08 25.16 -9.16
N SER A 58 -9.46 26.36 -8.70
CA SER A 58 -9.01 26.87 -7.41
C SER A 58 -9.36 25.92 -6.26
N GLY A 59 -10.55 25.30 -6.29
CA GLY A 59 -10.96 24.31 -5.29
C GLY A 59 -10.12 23.02 -5.33
N TRP A 60 -9.73 22.55 -6.52
CA TRP A 60 -8.82 21.42 -6.66
C TRP A 60 -7.48 21.68 -5.97
N VAL A 61 -6.89 22.86 -6.22
CA VAL A 61 -5.60 23.24 -5.62
C VAL A 61 -5.70 23.44 -4.10
N GLN A 62 -6.78 24.08 -3.63
CA GLN A 62 -7.01 24.30 -2.19
C GLN A 62 -7.16 22.99 -1.40
N ASN A 63 -7.72 21.95 -2.03
CA ASN A 63 -7.83 20.61 -1.44
C ASN A 63 -6.56 19.76 -1.60
N GLY A 64 -5.42 20.38 -1.95
CA GLY A 64 -4.13 19.69 -2.09
C GLY A 64 -3.98 18.89 -3.39
N GLY A 65 -4.86 19.08 -4.37
CA GLY A 65 -4.80 18.41 -5.66
C GLY A 65 -3.56 18.81 -6.46
N LYS A 66 -2.80 17.81 -6.94
CA LYS A 66 -1.63 18.03 -7.80
C LYS A 66 -2.04 18.55 -9.18
N TYR A 67 -1.20 19.33 -9.82
CA TYR A 67 -1.46 19.85 -11.17
C TYR A 67 -0.18 19.94 -11.99
N LEU A 68 -0.33 19.83 -13.32
CA LEU A 68 0.69 20.19 -14.29
C LEU A 68 0.42 21.59 -14.82
N VAL A 69 1.48 22.36 -15.05
CA VAL A 69 1.40 23.60 -15.82
C VAL A 69 1.64 23.25 -17.28
N TYR A 70 0.68 23.56 -18.13
CA TYR A 70 0.73 23.27 -19.55
C TYR A 70 0.09 24.44 -20.33
N THR A 71 0.67 24.80 -21.46
CA THR A 71 0.14 25.87 -22.31
C THR A 71 -0.75 25.25 -23.37
N ASP A 72 -2.04 25.58 -23.32
CA ASP A 72 -3.05 25.16 -24.29
C ASP A 72 -3.68 26.41 -24.95
N ASP A 73 -4.86 26.84 -24.52
CA ASP A 73 -5.50 28.07 -25.01
C ASP A 73 -4.80 29.34 -24.49
N ARG A 74 -4.25 29.27 -23.27
CA ARG A 74 -3.51 30.37 -22.63
C ARG A 74 -2.17 29.86 -22.09
N PRO A 75 -1.16 30.75 -21.98
CA PRO A 75 0.10 30.40 -21.33
C PRO A 75 -0.11 29.94 -19.88
N ASN A 76 0.61 28.89 -19.49
CA ASN A 76 0.71 28.42 -18.11
C ASN A 76 -0.61 28.04 -17.44
N GLU A 77 -1.51 27.39 -18.17
CA GLU A 77 -2.74 26.85 -17.58
C GLU A 77 -2.44 25.66 -16.69
N LYS A 78 -3.24 25.50 -15.62
CA LYS A 78 -3.09 24.39 -14.69
C LYS A 78 -4.07 23.29 -15.05
N PHE A 79 -3.58 22.07 -15.21
CA PHE A 79 -4.36 20.87 -15.48
C PHE A 79 -4.21 19.87 -14.33
N CYS A 80 -5.29 19.22 -13.93
CA CYS A 80 -5.25 18.24 -12.85
C CYS A 80 -4.22 17.14 -13.15
N GLN A 81 -3.50 16.70 -12.11
CA GLN A 81 -2.64 15.52 -12.15
C GLN A 81 -3.25 14.44 -11.26
N TYR A 82 -3.33 13.23 -11.77
CA TYR A 82 -3.99 12.10 -11.13
C TYR A 82 -3.00 11.00 -10.73
N ALA A 83 -3.32 10.26 -9.67
CA ALA A 83 -2.53 9.11 -9.24
C ALA A 83 -2.62 7.95 -10.25
N SER A 84 -3.79 7.74 -10.84
CA SER A 84 -4.01 6.74 -11.89
C SER A 84 -4.83 7.29 -13.07
N VAL A 85 -4.78 6.60 -14.21
CA VAL A 85 -5.66 6.92 -15.36
C VAL A 85 -7.13 6.80 -14.97
N GLY A 86 -7.49 5.78 -14.19
CA GLY A 86 -8.86 5.60 -13.72
C GLY A 86 -9.38 6.77 -12.88
N ASP A 87 -8.53 7.47 -12.13
CA ASP A 87 -8.94 8.67 -11.39
C ASP A 87 -9.29 9.84 -12.31
N SER A 88 -8.68 9.91 -13.49
CA SER A 88 -9.10 10.89 -14.51
C SER A 88 -10.45 10.53 -15.13
N TYR A 89 -10.74 9.23 -15.32
CA TYR A 89 -12.04 8.75 -15.79
C TYR A 89 -13.14 9.03 -14.77
N GLU A 90 -12.83 8.83 -13.48
CA GLU A 90 -13.72 9.14 -12.37
C GLU A 90 -14.03 10.64 -12.30
N HIS A 91 -13.00 11.49 -12.29
CA HIS A 91 -13.18 12.93 -12.20
C HIS A 91 -13.93 13.48 -13.42
N HIS A 92 -13.68 12.93 -14.62
CA HIS A 92 -14.44 13.28 -15.82
C HIS A 92 -15.94 12.97 -15.68
N SER A 93 -16.29 11.78 -15.20
CA SER A 93 -17.69 11.39 -15.02
C SER A 93 -18.39 12.20 -13.93
N GLN A 94 -17.68 12.50 -12.83
CA GLN A 94 -18.17 13.39 -11.78
C GLN A 94 -18.38 14.81 -12.30
N PHE A 95 -17.49 15.32 -13.15
CA PHE A 95 -17.64 16.62 -13.80
C PHE A 95 -18.90 16.68 -14.67
N LEU A 96 -19.13 15.65 -15.50
CA LEU A 96 -20.35 15.58 -16.32
C LEU A 96 -21.61 15.47 -15.46
N LYS A 97 -21.60 14.61 -14.42
CA LYS A 97 -22.75 14.39 -13.53
C LYS A 97 -23.08 15.60 -12.65
N GLY A 98 -22.06 16.26 -12.10
CA GLY A 98 -22.21 17.38 -11.17
C GLY A 98 -22.57 18.70 -11.86
N ASN A 99 -22.36 18.81 -13.17
CA ASN A 99 -22.63 20.03 -13.91
C ASN A 99 -24.03 20.00 -14.55
N LYS A 100 -24.92 20.88 -14.07
CA LYS A 100 -26.32 21.00 -14.54
C LYS A 100 -26.44 21.13 -16.06
N ARG A 101 -25.41 21.67 -16.74
CA ARG A 101 -25.36 21.81 -18.21
C ARG A 101 -25.53 20.49 -18.96
N TYR A 102 -25.09 19.38 -18.36
CA TYR A 102 -25.15 18.04 -18.96
C TYR A 102 -26.30 17.19 -18.41
N SER A 103 -27.12 17.72 -17.49
CA SER A 103 -28.16 16.95 -16.79
C SER A 103 -29.20 16.29 -17.72
N SER A 104 -29.48 16.88 -18.89
CA SER A 104 -30.38 16.31 -19.89
C SER A 104 -29.83 15.02 -20.52
N LEU A 105 -28.50 14.87 -20.60
CA LEU A 105 -27.86 13.67 -21.16
C LEU A 105 -28.16 12.43 -20.31
N PHE A 106 -28.22 12.59 -18.98
CA PHE A 106 -28.53 11.50 -18.05
C PHE A 106 -29.99 11.04 -18.09
N LYS A 107 -30.82 11.61 -18.96
CA LYS A 107 -32.18 11.12 -19.26
C LYS A 107 -32.22 10.21 -20.49
N LEU A 108 -31.15 10.18 -21.28
CA LEU A 108 -31.02 9.31 -22.44
C LEU A 108 -30.75 7.87 -22.00
N SER A 109 -30.96 6.93 -22.92
CA SER A 109 -30.57 5.54 -22.67
C SER A 109 -29.05 5.45 -22.46
N PRO A 110 -28.55 4.65 -21.52
CA PRO A 110 -27.10 4.49 -21.27
C PRO A 110 -26.31 3.90 -22.45
N ASP A 111 -26.97 3.34 -23.47
CA ASP A 111 -26.38 2.86 -24.73
C ASP A 111 -26.65 3.78 -25.93
N ASP A 112 -27.30 4.94 -25.74
CA ASP A 112 -27.56 5.91 -26.81
C ASP A 112 -26.34 6.82 -27.04
N TYR A 113 -25.24 6.24 -27.56
CA TYR A 113 -24.02 7.00 -27.82
C TYR A 113 -24.24 8.16 -28.80
N LYS A 114 -25.18 8.05 -29.75
CA LYS A 114 -25.46 9.12 -30.73
C LYS A 114 -26.15 10.30 -30.07
N GLY A 115 -27.15 10.06 -29.21
CA GLY A 115 -27.78 11.09 -28.40
C GLY A 115 -26.77 11.77 -27.47
N TRP A 116 -25.92 10.97 -26.81
CA TRP A 116 -24.87 11.48 -25.92
C TRP A 116 -23.85 12.37 -26.64
N THR A 117 -23.28 11.94 -27.77
CA THR A 117 -22.27 12.78 -28.46
C THR A 117 -22.88 14.06 -29.03
N ASN A 118 -24.10 14.00 -29.58
CA ASN A 118 -24.81 15.18 -30.05
C ASN A 118 -25.13 16.15 -28.90
N GLY A 119 -25.61 15.63 -27.76
CA GLY A 119 -25.93 16.45 -26.62
C GLY A 119 -24.69 17.04 -25.93
N LEU A 120 -23.55 16.32 -25.89
CA LEU A 120 -22.27 16.89 -25.43
C LEU A 120 -21.85 18.09 -26.28
N GLN A 121 -21.97 17.99 -27.61
CA GLN A 121 -21.69 19.10 -28.52
C GLN A 121 -22.66 20.26 -28.30
N ASN A 122 -23.97 19.98 -28.21
CA ASN A 122 -25.00 21.01 -28.03
C ASN A 122 -24.90 21.70 -26.65
N SER A 123 -24.44 20.98 -25.63
CA SER A 123 -24.10 21.50 -24.30
C SER A 123 -22.73 22.17 -24.25
N GLY A 124 -22.03 22.34 -25.39
CA GLY A 124 -20.78 23.09 -25.45
C GLY A 124 -19.63 22.46 -24.67
N TYR A 125 -19.51 21.13 -24.70
CA TYR A 125 -18.35 20.41 -24.16
C TYR A 125 -17.07 20.79 -24.92
N ALA A 126 -17.15 20.90 -26.26
CA ALA A 126 -16.07 21.32 -27.13
C ALA A 126 -16.53 22.42 -28.10
N SER A 127 -15.60 23.29 -28.51
CA SER A 127 -15.86 24.38 -29.46
C SER A 127 -15.97 23.91 -30.92
N ASN A 128 -15.49 22.71 -31.22
CA ASN A 128 -15.48 22.14 -32.57
C ASN A 128 -16.89 21.69 -33.01
N LYS A 129 -17.39 22.23 -34.13
CA LYS A 129 -18.70 21.89 -34.71
C LYS A 129 -18.81 20.45 -35.22
N LYS A 130 -17.70 19.74 -35.37
CA LYS A 130 -17.63 18.32 -35.79
C LYS A 130 -17.33 17.38 -34.62
N TYR A 131 -17.40 17.84 -33.38
CA TYR A 131 -17.06 17.03 -32.22
C TYR A 131 -17.91 15.76 -32.13
N ALA A 132 -19.23 15.89 -32.26
CA ALA A 132 -20.17 14.77 -32.17
C ALA A 132 -19.92 13.72 -33.26
N SER A 133 -19.69 14.15 -34.50
CA SER A 133 -19.43 13.25 -35.63
C SER A 133 -18.05 12.60 -35.56
N SER A 134 -17.04 13.30 -35.03
CA SER A 134 -15.72 12.71 -34.74
C SER A 134 -15.81 11.59 -33.71
N LEU A 135 -16.51 11.82 -32.58
CA LEU A 135 -16.71 10.79 -31.56
C LEU A 135 -17.49 9.59 -32.11
N GLN A 136 -18.58 9.82 -32.85
CA GLN A 136 -19.35 8.73 -33.49
C GLN A 136 -18.46 7.92 -34.45
N SER A 137 -17.59 8.58 -35.23
CA SER A 137 -16.66 7.89 -36.12
C SER A 137 -15.63 7.05 -35.35
N ILE A 138 -15.09 7.55 -34.23
CA ILE A 138 -14.19 6.78 -33.36
C ILE A 138 -14.90 5.56 -32.79
N ILE A 139 -16.12 5.74 -32.28
CA ILE A 139 -16.95 4.67 -31.71
C ILE A 139 -17.19 3.57 -32.75
N GLU A 140 -17.67 3.94 -33.93
CA GLU A 140 -18.04 2.99 -35.00
C GLU A 140 -16.84 2.28 -35.60
N LYS A 141 -15.73 3.00 -35.89
CA LYS A 141 -14.52 2.40 -36.46
C LYS A 141 -13.81 1.43 -35.52
N ASN A 142 -13.90 1.67 -34.22
CA ASN A 142 -13.26 0.82 -33.20
C ASN A 142 -14.23 -0.16 -32.54
N ASN A 143 -15.48 -0.21 -33.02
CA ASN A 143 -16.56 -1.05 -32.50
C ASN A 143 -16.72 -0.92 -30.97
N LEU A 144 -16.74 0.30 -30.45
CA LEU A 144 -16.77 0.55 -29.00
C LEU A 144 -18.15 0.29 -28.40
N GLN A 145 -19.21 0.28 -29.21
CA GLN A 145 -20.57 -0.03 -28.77
C GLN A 145 -20.68 -1.43 -28.16
N LYS A 146 -19.75 -2.34 -28.48
CA LYS A 146 -19.69 -3.67 -27.86
C LYS A 146 -19.58 -3.57 -26.34
N TYR A 147 -18.89 -2.56 -25.81
CA TYR A 147 -18.74 -2.35 -24.36
C TYR A 147 -20.04 -1.83 -23.74
N ASP A 148 -20.78 -0.96 -24.45
CA ASP A 148 -22.11 -0.55 -24.01
C ASP A 148 -23.03 -1.76 -23.90
N GLN A 149 -23.05 -2.61 -24.92
CA GLN A 149 -23.86 -3.84 -24.95
C GLN A 149 -23.47 -4.83 -23.84
N MET A 150 -22.18 -4.98 -23.56
CA MET A 150 -21.69 -5.80 -22.43
C MET A 150 -22.25 -5.29 -21.11
N VAL A 151 -22.14 -3.99 -20.83
CA VAL A 151 -22.66 -3.40 -19.60
C VAL A 151 -24.19 -3.46 -19.55
N MET A 152 -24.90 -3.16 -20.64
CA MET A 152 -26.37 -3.28 -20.70
C MET A 152 -26.84 -4.71 -20.39
N LYS A 153 -26.18 -5.72 -20.95
CA LYS A 153 -26.48 -7.14 -20.68
C LYS A 153 -26.18 -7.50 -19.22
N GLU A 154 -25.03 -7.07 -18.71
CA GLU A 154 -24.61 -7.26 -17.33
C GLU A 154 -25.66 -6.67 -16.35
N MET A 155 -25.96 -5.38 -16.49
CA MET A 155 -26.86 -4.64 -15.61
C MET A 155 -28.28 -5.20 -15.65
N LYS A 156 -28.77 -5.59 -16.84
CA LYS A 156 -30.06 -6.27 -16.99
C LYS A 156 -30.08 -7.62 -16.30
N SER A 157 -29.02 -8.43 -16.45
CA SER A 157 -28.93 -9.76 -15.81
C SER A 157 -28.88 -9.68 -14.29
N GLN A 158 -28.26 -8.63 -13.75
CA GLN A 158 -28.12 -8.39 -12.31
C GLN A 158 -29.30 -7.60 -11.72
N GLY A 159 -30.29 -7.20 -12.53
CA GLY A 159 -31.41 -6.37 -12.09
C GLY A 159 -31.01 -4.98 -11.57
N LYS A 160 -29.85 -4.46 -12.00
CA LYS A 160 -29.30 -3.18 -11.54
C LYS A 160 -29.70 -2.03 -12.47
N SER A 161 -29.93 -0.86 -11.89
CA SER A 161 -30.18 0.40 -12.61
C SER A 161 -28.88 1.18 -12.82
N PHE A 162 -28.78 1.92 -13.91
CA PHE A 162 -27.65 2.82 -14.19
C PHE A 162 -27.72 4.11 -13.36
N GLY A 163 -26.56 4.73 -13.10
CA GLY A 163 -26.54 6.09 -12.54
C GLY A 163 -26.92 6.20 -11.07
N THR A 164 -26.91 5.08 -10.32
CA THR A 164 -27.18 5.03 -8.88
C THR A 164 -25.89 4.95 -8.07
N GLU A 165 -25.88 5.54 -6.87
CA GLU A 165 -24.76 5.49 -5.91
C GLU A 165 -24.38 4.06 -5.48
N THR A 166 -25.24 3.08 -5.81
CA THR A 166 -25.08 1.63 -5.59
C THR A 166 -24.30 0.89 -6.67
N ASN A 167 -23.78 1.55 -7.71
CA ASN A 167 -22.87 0.91 -8.67
C ASN A 167 -21.44 1.25 -8.26
N PRO A 168 -20.63 0.27 -7.78
CA PRO A 168 -19.28 0.54 -7.30
C PRO A 168 -18.31 0.81 -8.45
N ARG A 169 -17.20 1.47 -8.12
CA ARG A 169 -15.98 1.50 -8.94
C ARG A 169 -15.41 0.07 -9.00
N GLN A 170 -15.64 -0.69 -10.07
CA GLN A 170 -14.82 -1.86 -10.44
C GLN A 170 -13.41 -1.40 -10.88
N GLN A 171 -12.50 -1.13 -9.93
CA GLN A 171 -11.08 -1.02 -10.28
C GLN A 171 -10.65 -2.35 -10.89
N GLY A 172 -10.29 -2.33 -12.18
CA GLY A 172 -9.37 -3.31 -12.73
C GLY A 172 -8.18 -3.38 -11.78
N GLU A 173 -7.98 -4.57 -11.20
CA GLU A 173 -6.97 -4.84 -10.19
C GLU A 173 -6.82 -3.73 -9.15
N GLN A 174 -7.89 -3.42 -8.39
CA GLN A 174 -7.73 -2.86 -7.03
C GLN A 174 -8.99 -2.67 -6.15
N SER A 175 -10.22 -3.10 -6.47
CA SER A 175 -11.38 -2.55 -5.72
C SER A 175 -12.13 -3.54 -4.84
N SER A 176 -11.82 -3.48 -3.54
CA SER A 176 -12.83 -3.58 -2.50
C SER A 176 -14.01 -2.65 -2.79
N GLN A 177 -15.19 -3.27 -2.87
CA GLN A 177 -16.49 -2.63 -2.81
C GLN A 177 -16.63 -1.75 -1.54
N LYS A 178 -17.18 -0.55 -1.70
CA LYS A 178 -18.40 -0.21 -0.95
C LYS A 178 -19.26 0.76 -1.76
N THR A 179 -20.41 0.23 -2.12
CA THR A 179 -21.64 0.92 -2.50
C THR A 179 -22.48 1.18 -1.27
N SER A 180 -23.44 2.08 -1.35
CA SER A 180 -24.48 2.18 -0.33
C SER A 180 -25.89 2.05 -0.92
N VAL A 181 -26.63 1.18 -0.23
CA VAL A 181 -28.08 1.09 -0.03
C VAL A 181 -28.90 0.27 -1.02
N SER A 182 -28.86 -1.05 -0.82
CA SER A 182 -30.08 -1.80 -0.54
C SER A 182 -29.82 -2.78 0.62
N LYS A 183 -30.81 -2.94 1.51
CA LYS A 183 -30.90 -3.78 2.72
C LYS A 183 -29.65 -4.66 3.01
N PRO A 184 -28.91 -4.44 4.12
CA PRO A 184 -27.53 -4.91 4.26
C PRO A 184 -27.43 -6.43 4.31
N ALA A 185 -26.74 -6.99 3.32
CA ALA A 185 -26.13 -8.30 3.43
C ALA A 185 -25.12 -8.27 4.59
N GLU A 186 -24.95 -9.38 5.31
CA GLU A 186 -24.09 -9.47 6.51
C GLU A 186 -22.64 -8.99 6.29
N SER A 187 -22.16 -8.99 5.04
CA SER A 187 -20.83 -8.52 4.66
C SER A 187 -20.60 -7.01 4.77
N GLU A 188 -21.64 -6.16 4.81
CA GLU A 188 -21.46 -4.70 4.92
C GLU A 188 -21.25 -4.20 6.36
N LYS A 189 -21.52 -5.05 7.36
CA LYS A 189 -21.50 -4.69 8.79
C LYS A 189 -20.15 -4.82 9.48
N TYR A 190 -19.16 -5.39 8.78
CA TYR A 190 -17.87 -5.75 9.33
C TYR A 190 -16.74 -5.34 8.37
N SER A 191 -15.61 -4.93 8.93
CA SER A 191 -14.40 -4.58 8.19
C SER A 191 -13.18 -4.95 9.05
N TYR A 192 -12.06 -5.25 8.41
CA TYR A 192 -10.77 -5.23 9.10
C TYR A 192 -10.30 -3.79 9.35
N PRO A 193 -9.39 -3.59 10.32
CA PRO A 193 -8.94 -2.25 10.72
C PRO A 193 -8.11 -1.54 9.65
N LEU A 194 -7.57 -2.27 8.68
CA LEU A 194 -6.87 -1.77 7.49
C LEU A 194 -7.43 -2.47 6.24
N LYS A 195 -7.42 -1.78 5.09
CA LYS A 195 -7.71 -2.39 3.79
C LYS A 195 -6.45 -3.07 3.25
N ARG A 196 -6.59 -4.34 2.85
CA ARG A 196 -5.56 -5.17 2.21
C ARG A 196 -6.21 -6.02 1.12
N ASN A 197 -5.42 -6.42 0.14
CA ASN A 197 -5.85 -7.23 -1.01
C ASN A 197 -5.52 -8.72 -0.83
N GLU A 198 -4.37 -9.04 -0.24
CA GLU A 198 -3.84 -10.39 -0.07
C GLU A 198 -3.85 -10.85 1.40
N PHE A 199 -3.29 -10.06 2.33
CA PHE A 199 -3.22 -10.42 3.75
C PHE A 199 -2.94 -9.21 4.67
N MET A 200 -3.24 -9.34 5.96
CA MET A 200 -2.72 -8.44 7.00
C MET A 200 -1.43 -9.01 7.59
N LEU A 201 -0.33 -8.28 7.46
CA LEU A 201 0.95 -8.63 8.09
C LEU A 201 0.99 -8.14 9.55
N VAL A 202 1.03 -9.08 10.49
CA VAL A 202 1.22 -8.81 11.92
C VAL A 202 2.70 -9.00 12.25
N THR A 203 3.36 -7.92 12.66
CA THR A 203 4.78 -7.91 13.03
C THR A 203 5.00 -8.24 14.50
N SER A 204 3.98 -8.04 15.34
CA SER A 204 4.05 -8.33 16.78
C SER A 204 2.66 -8.76 17.28
N PRO A 205 2.48 -10.03 17.67
CA PRO A 205 1.19 -10.56 18.13
C PRO A 205 0.87 -10.12 19.57
N PHE A 206 -0.35 -10.42 20.02
CA PHE A 206 -0.78 -10.23 21.40
C PHE A 206 -0.08 -11.23 22.32
N GLY A 207 0.28 -10.81 23.54
CA GLY A 207 0.91 -11.67 24.53
C GLY A 207 2.26 -11.17 25.04
N MET A 208 2.97 -12.03 25.78
CA MET A 208 4.27 -11.68 26.35
C MET A 208 5.34 -11.62 25.27
N ARG A 209 6.09 -10.51 25.24
CA ARG A 209 7.20 -10.31 24.31
C ARG A 209 8.38 -9.59 24.97
N LYS A 210 9.56 -9.64 24.35
CA LYS A 210 10.67 -8.76 24.70
C LYS A 210 10.28 -7.31 24.43
N ASP A 211 10.67 -6.41 25.32
CA ASP A 211 10.45 -4.98 25.11
C ASP A 211 11.28 -4.49 23.91
N PRO A 212 10.65 -3.91 22.86
CA PRO A 212 11.36 -3.42 21.67
C PRO A 212 12.40 -2.34 21.94
N LEU A 213 12.18 -1.54 22.99
CA LEU A 213 13.06 -0.45 23.37
C LEU A 213 14.12 -0.89 24.38
N ASN A 214 13.87 -1.97 25.11
CA ASN A 214 14.84 -2.56 26.02
C ASN A 214 14.72 -4.10 26.03
N PRO A 215 15.42 -4.79 25.12
CA PRO A 215 15.30 -6.24 24.96
C PRO A 215 15.68 -7.08 26.19
N ALA A 216 16.27 -6.47 27.23
CA ALA A 216 16.54 -7.12 28.52
C ALA A 216 15.26 -7.37 29.35
N ASN A 217 14.15 -6.69 29.02
CA ASN A 217 12.89 -6.80 29.73
C ASN A 217 11.83 -7.53 28.91
N THR A 218 10.82 -8.06 29.60
CA THR A 218 9.60 -8.58 28.97
C THR A 218 8.42 -7.67 29.30
N GLN A 219 7.46 -7.58 28.37
CA GLN A 219 6.23 -6.83 28.55
C GLN A 219 5.03 -7.59 27.98
N MET A 220 3.87 -7.37 28.58
CA MET A 220 2.60 -7.83 28.00
C MET A 220 2.18 -6.88 26.88
N HIS A 221 2.04 -7.42 25.67
CA HIS A 221 1.51 -6.72 24.52
C HIS A 221 -0.01 -6.83 24.47
N LYS A 222 -0.70 -5.72 24.64
CA LYS A 222 -2.17 -5.65 24.79
C LYS A 222 -2.92 -5.43 23.47
N GLY A 223 -2.29 -5.76 22.36
CA GLY A 223 -2.82 -5.62 21.02
C GLY A 223 -1.99 -6.41 20.03
N ILE A 224 -2.21 -6.16 18.75
CA ILE A 224 -1.35 -6.61 17.66
C ILE A 224 -0.76 -5.40 16.95
N ASP A 225 0.48 -5.49 16.50
CA ASP A 225 1.09 -4.48 15.64
C ASP A 225 0.98 -4.98 14.19
N ILE A 226 0.26 -4.22 13.37
CA ILE A 226 0.01 -4.52 11.96
C ILE A 226 0.90 -3.60 11.13
N GLN A 227 1.69 -4.17 10.22
CA GLN A 227 2.53 -3.40 9.32
C GLN A 227 1.69 -2.44 8.49
N ALA A 228 2.14 -1.19 8.39
CA ALA A 228 1.43 -0.14 7.68
C ALA A 228 2.39 0.74 6.87
N LYS A 229 1.82 1.49 5.91
CA LYS A 229 2.51 2.45 5.05
C LYS A 229 1.57 3.60 4.67
N HIS A 230 1.32 4.47 5.64
CA HIS A 230 0.40 5.60 5.55
C HIS A 230 -1.01 5.18 5.14
N ASP A 231 -1.50 4.11 5.75
CA ASP A 231 -2.75 3.45 5.40
C ASP A 231 -3.95 4.08 6.11
N ASN A 232 -5.11 4.02 5.44
CA ASN A 232 -6.39 4.37 6.04
C ASN A 232 -6.76 3.37 7.14
N VAL A 233 -7.05 3.89 8.34
CA VAL A 233 -7.54 3.14 9.48
C VAL A 233 -9.07 3.16 9.49
N LEU A 234 -9.69 1.99 9.58
CA LEU A 234 -11.12 1.80 9.38
C LEU A 234 -11.82 1.31 10.64
N ALA A 235 -13.06 1.74 10.85
CA ALA A 235 -13.95 1.16 11.85
C ALA A 235 -14.29 -0.28 11.47
N THR A 236 -14.14 -1.19 12.43
CA THR A 236 -14.31 -2.63 12.24
C THR A 236 -15.74 -3.13 12.20
N GLU A 237 -16.71 -2.39 12.76
CA GLU A 237 -18.12 -2.79 12.76
C GLU A 237 -19.08 -1.60 12.57
N ASP A 238 -20.31 -1.91 12.19
CA ASP A 238 -21.41 -0.95 12.15
C ASP A 238 -21.86 -0.51 13.54
N LYS A 239 -22.45 0.69 13.61
CA LYS A 239 -23.01 1.27 14.85
C LYS A 239 -21.95 1.44 15.96
N GLY A 240 -20.70 1.69 15.56
CA GLY A 240 -19.64 2.04 16.49
C GLY A 240 -19.84 3.44 17.06
N LYS A 241 -19.41 3.63 18.30
CA LYS A 241 -19.36 4.96 18.93
C LYS A 241 -17.92 5.30 19.30
N VAL A 242 -17.42 6.43 18.82
CA VAL A 242 -16.10 6.92 19.20
C VAL A 242 -16.17 7.42 20.65
N THR A 243 -15.49 6.75 21.57
CA THR A 243 -15.52 7.08 23.01
C THR A 243 -14.32 7.88 23.46
N ARG A 244 -13.19 7.77 22.77
CA ARG A 244 -11.97 8.51 23.09
C ARG A 244 -11.18 8.85 21.82
N VAL A 245 -10.63 10.06 21.82
CA VAL A 245 -9.64 10.52 20.84
C VAL A 245 -8.48 11.14 21.61
N ASN A 246 -7.26 10.72 21.31
CA ASN A 246 -6.04 11.33 21.82
C ASN A 246 -5.34 12.09 20.70
N ASN A 247 -5.25 13.41 20.85
CA ASN A 247 -4.53 14.27 19.92
C ASN A 247 -3.09 14.57 20.35
N ASN A 248 -2.60 13.95 21.43
CA ASN A 248 -1.22 14.13 21.88
C ASN A 248 -0.31 13.04 21.26
N PRO A 249 0.59 13.41 20.33
CA PRO A 249 1.49 12.46 19.67
C PRO A 249 2.58 11.94 20.61
N ASN A 250 2.79 12.54 21.79
CA ASN A 250 3.89 12.21 22.71
C ASN A 250 3.46 11.33 23.89
N THR A 251 2.44 10.50 23.69
CA THR A 251 2.02 9.48 24.68
C THR A 251 2.49 8.11 24.24
N ALA A 252 2.45 7.10 25.13
CA ALA A 252 2.83 5.73 24.76
C ALA A 252 2.06 5.20 23.54
N GLY A 253 0.77 5.55 23.39
CA GLY A 253 -0.06 5.15 22.24
C GLY A 253 -0.16 6.17 21.10
N GLY A 254 0.62 7.27 21.17
CA GLY A 254 0.57 8.34 20.16
C GLY A 254 -0.83 8.92 19.93
N LEU A 255 -1.04 9.45 18.73
CA LEU A 255 -2.39 9.80 18.28
C LEU A 255 -3.23 8.51 18.21
N SER A 256 -4.41 8.53 18.84
CA SER A 256 -5.23 7.32 18.94
C SER A 256 -6.72 7.59 18.96
N VAL A 257 -7.48 6.61 18.48
CA VAL A 257 -8.95 6.59 18.47
C VAL A 257 -9.42 5.33 19.19
N THR A 258 -10.47 5.43 19.99
CA THR A 258 -11.14 4.29 20.62
C THR A 258 -12.60 4.28 20.21
N VAL A 259 -13.07 3.14 19.71
CA VAL A 259 -14.45 2.91 19.26
C VAL A 259 -15.06 1.76 20.06
N GLU A 260 -16.29 1.95 20.53
CA GLU A 260 -17.07 0.90 21.20
C GLU A 260 -18.17 0.35 20.30
N TYR A 261 -18.33 -0.97 20.33
CA TYR A 261 -19.38 -1.71 19.62
C TYR A 261 -20.18 -2.55 20.61
N ASN A 262 -21.47 -2.25 20.75
CA ASN A 262 -22.36 -2.95 21.68
C ASN A 262 -22.78 -4.32 21.13
N ARG A 263 -22.93 -5.29 22.02
CA ARG A 263 -23.47 -6.63 21.75
C ARG A 263 -24.89 -6.76 22.30
N ASN A 264 -25.65 -7.71 21.77
CA ASN A 264 -27.04 -7.94 22.15
C ASN A 264 -27.20 -8.45 23.59
N ASP A 265 -26.17 -9.06 24.16
CA ASP A 265 -26.12 -9.57 25.53
C ASP A 265 -25.75 -8.48 26.57
N GLY A 266 -25.64 -7.22 26.14
CA GLY A 266 -25.24 -6.09 26.98
C GLY A 266 -23.74 -5.97 27.19
N SER A 267 -22.93 -6.89 26.66
CA SER A 267 -21.48 -6.73 26.57
C SER A 267 -21.10 -5.75 25.45
N LYS A 268 -19.83 -5.35 25.39
CA LYS A 268 -19.30 -4.55 24.28
C LYS A 268 -17.83 -4.83 24.02
N TYR A 269 -17.41 -4.64 22.77
CA TYR A 269 -16.01 -4.54 22.44
C TYR A 269 -15.59 -3.07 22.39
N GLN A 270 -14.38 -2.80 22.89
CA GLN A 270 -13.72 -1.52 22.78
C GLN A 270 -12.43 -1.72 21.97
N CYS A 271 -12.40 -1.20 20.76
CA CYS A 271 -11.28 -1.27 19.85
C CYS A 271 -10.49 0.03 19.91
N THR A 272 -9.18 -0.05 20.10
CA THR A 272 -8.28 1.11 20.14
C THR A 272 -7.25 1.03 19.02
N TYR A 273 -7.12 2.12 18.28
CA TYR A 273 -6.23 2.30 17.14
C TYR A 273 -5.18 3.33 17.54
N MET A 274 -3.91 2.96 17.56
CA MET A 274 -2.80 3.78 18.08
C MET A 274 -1.75 4.10 17.00
N HIS A 275 -0.84 5.02 17.35
CA HIS A 275 0.28 5.47 16.51
C HIS A 275 -0.13 6.18 15.21
N LEU A 276 -1.32 6.78 15.18
CA LEU A 276 -1.85 7.44 13.98
C LEU A 276 -1.01 8.68 13.59
N SER A 277 -1.00 9.03 12.30
CA SER A 277 -0.45 10.31 11.81
C SER A 277 -1.52 11.41 11.76
N SER A 278 -2.78 11.02 11.52
CA SER A 278 -3.93 11.92 11.51
C SER A 278 -5.19 11.20 11.99
N ILE A 279 -6.17 11.98 12.46
CA ILE A 279 -7.44 11.49 12.99
C ILE A 279 -8.57 12.17 12.21
N ALA A 280 -9.51 11.37 11.69
CA ALA A 280 -10.63 11.82 10.87
C ALA A 280 -11.96 11.95 11.64
N VAL A 281 -11.99 11.52 12.91
CA VAL A 281 -13.18 11.49 13.76
C VAL A 281 -12.96 12.21 15.10
N LYS A 282 -14.04 12.53 15.81
CA LYS A 282 -13.99 13.09 17.17
C LYS A 282 -14.77 12.21 18.16
N ALA A 283 -14.46 12.38 19.44
CA ALA A 283 -15.21 11.70 20.50
C ALA A 283 -16.71 12.07 20.42
N GLY A 284 -17.56 11.05 20.51
CA GLY A 284 -19.01 11.17 20.36
C GLY A 284 -19.55 10.81 18.98
N ASP A 285 -18.71 10.73 17.94
CA ASP A 285 -19.15 10.36 16.60
C ASP A 285 -19.67 8.91 16.55
N ASN A 286 -20.68 8.68 15.71
CA ASN A 286 -21.10 7.35 15.32
C ASN A 286 -20.40 6.98 14.02
N VAL A 287 -19.88 5.75 13.95
CA VAL A 287 -19.12 5.24 12.81
C VAL A 287 -19.71 3.92 12.32
N ASN A 288 -19.63 3.70 11.02
CA ASN A 288 -20.05 2.45 10.38
C ASN A 288 -18.84 1.62 9.94
N ALA A 289 -19.02 0.33 9.71
CA ALA A 289 -17.93 -0.54 9.27
C ALA A 289 -17.28 0.00 7.99
N GLY A 290 -15.96 0.00 7.94
CA GLY A 290 -15.18 0.52 6.81
C GLY A 290 -15.10 2.05 6.76
N GLN A 291 -15.69 2.77 7.71
CA GLN A 291 -15.54 4.23 7.79
C GLN A 291 -14.13 4.62 8.23
N LEU A 292 -13.56 5.63 7.58
CA LEU A 292 -12.26 6.20 7.94
C LEU A 292 -12.27 6.79 9.36
N LEU A 293 -11.33 6.31 10.19
CA LEU A 293 -11.06 6.81 11.54
C LEU A 293 -9.83 7.73 11.60
N GLY A 294 -8.87 7.51 10.71
CA GLY A 294 -7.59 8.21 10.67
C GLY A 294 -6.63 7.54 9.70
N VAL A 295 -5.37 7.92 9.77
CA VAL A 295 -4.29 7.37 8.94
C VAL A 295 -3.17 6.86 9.84
N THR A 296 -2.58 5.71 9.52
CA THR A 296 -1.44 5.17 10.27
C THR A 296 -0.25 6.13 10.24
N GLY A 297 0.64 5.98 11.20
CA GLY A 297 1.84 6.79 11.30
C GLY A 297 2.84 6.20 12.26
N ASN A 298 3.72 7.06 12.76
CA ASN A 298 4.77 6.69 13.70
C ASN A 298 4.78 7.66 14.91
N THR A 299 3.59 7.97 15.44
CA THR A 299 3.49 8.84 16.62
C THR A 299 3.55 8.01 17.91
N GLY A 300 4.06 8.59 18.99
CA GLY A 300 4.14 7.97 20.30
C GLY A 300 5.57 7.78 20.78
N THR A 301 5.73 7.50 22.08
CA THR A 301 7.05 7.34 22.70
C THR A 301 7.59 5.91 22.64
N ARG A 302 6.78 4.95 22.17
CA ARG A 302 7.10 3.52 22.16
C ARG A 302 6.92 2.89 20.79
N THR A 303 7.51 3.50 19.77
CA THR A 303 7.44 3.04 18.38
C THR A 303 8.82 3.09 17.72
N THR A 304 9.11 2.14 16.84
CA THR A 304 10.37 2.03 16.09
C THR A 304 10.19 2.29 14.59
N GLY A 305 8.94 2.44 14.14
CA GLY A 305 8.59 2.58 12.73
C GLY A 305 7.08 2.65 12.56
N GLU A 306 6.62 3.02 11.38
CA GLU A 306 5.20 3.11 11.10
C GLU A 306 4.50 1.74 11.19
N HIS A 307 3.41 1.69 11.97
CA HIS A 307 2.53 0.54 12.12
C HIS A 307 1.18 0.98 12.71
N LEU A 308 0.17 0.11 12.64
CA LEU A 308 -1.05 0.24 13.42
C LEU A 308 -0.96 -0.70 14.64
N HIS A 309 -0.92 -0.14 15.84
CA HIS A 309 -1.19 -0.92 17.04
C HIS A 309 -2.71 -0.99 17.26
N PHE A 310 -3.27 -2.20 17.16
CA PHE A 310 -4.70 -2.48 17.28
C PHE A 310 -4.97 -3.28 18.56
N GLY A 311 -5.59 -2.64 19.55
CA GLY A 311 -5.95 -3.24 20.82
C GLY A 311 -7.45 -3.51 20.92
N VAL A 312 -7.85 -4.61 21.56
CA VAL A 312 -9.25 -4.95 21.77
C VAL A 312 -9.49 -5.29 23.23
N LYS A 313 -10.51 -4.67 23.82
CA LYS A 313 -11.04 -5.03 25.14
C LYS A 313 -12.43 -5.58 25.01
N SER A 314 -12.72 -6.67 25.71
CA SER A 314 -14.07 -7.14 25.96
C SER A 314 -14.54 -6.56 27.30
N ILE A 315 -15.73 -5.96 27.30
CA ILE A 315 -16.37 -5.40 28.50
C ILE A 315 -17.69 -6.14 28.69
N SER A 316 -17.82 -6.90 29.78
CA SER A 316 -19.05 -7.64 30.10
C SER A 316 -20.19 -6.71 30.55
N ALA A 317 -21.41 -7.22 30.58
CA ALA A 317 -22.59 -6.47 31.01
C ALA A 317 -22.49 -5.94 32.45
N ASP A 318 -21.71 -6.59 33.32
CA ASP A 318 -21.39 -6.12 34.68
C ASP A 318 -20.27 -5.06 34.73
N GLY A 319 -19.76 -4.62 33.58
CA GLY A 319 -18.76 -3.56 33.45
C GLY A 319 -17.31 -4.00 33.60
N LYS A 320 -17.02 -5.30 33.81
CA LYS A 320 -15.63 -5.78 33.88
C LYS A 320 -14.98 -5.75 32.50
N ALA A 321 -13.82 -5.11 32.41
CA ALA A 321 -13.05 -4.98 31.18
C ALA A 321 -11.82 -5.90 31.21
N ARG A 322 -11.55 -6.59 30.10
CA ARG A 322 -10.33 -7.37 29.90
C ARG A 322 -9.76 -7.11 28.51
N ASP A 323 -8.43 -6.94 28.44
CA ASP A 323 -7.71 -7.01 27.16
C ASP A 323 -7.86 -8.43 26.60
N ILE A 324 -8.22 -8.55 25.32
CA ILE A 324 -8.32 -9.84 24.62
C ILE A 324 -7.39 -9.83 23.42
N ASP A 325 -7.01 -11.02 22.97
CA ASP A 325 -6.28 -11.17 21.72
C ASP A 325 -7.11 -10.61 20.54
N PRO A 326 -6.66 -9.55 19.85
CA PRO A 326 -7.34 -9.02 18.69
C PRO A 326 -7.53 -10.06 17.58
N ALA A 327 -6.68 -11.09 17.47
CA ALA A 327 -6.87 -12.15 16.49
C ALA A 327 -8.18 -12.93 16.71
N ALA A 328 -8.63 -13.10 17.96
CA ALA A 328 -9.93 -13.70 18.27
C ALA A 328 -11.09 -12.81 17.81
N TYR A 329 -10.97 -11.49 18.02
CA TYR A 329 -11.94 -10.51 17.55
C TYR A 329 -12.00 -10.44 16.01
N LEU A 330 -10.84 -10.44 15.34
CA LEU A 330 -10.73 -10.47 13.89
C LEU A 330 -11.31 -11.75 13.29
N ALA A 331 -11.11 -12.90 13.93
CA ALA A 331 -11.75 -14.16 13.53
C ALA A 331 -13.29 -14.08 13.63
N GLU A 332 -13.81 -13.49 14.71
CA GLU A 332 -15.26 -13.29 14.90
C GLU A 332 -15.86 -12.41 13.79
N ILE A 333 -15.27 -11.23 13.54
CA ILE A 333 -15.82 -10.30 12.53
C ILE A 333 -15.59 -10.79 11.10
N SER A 334 -14.54 -11.57 10.84
CA SER A 334 -14.34 -12.18 9.51
C SER A 334 -15.36 -13.25 9.21
N GLN A 335 -15.70 -14.10 10.19
CA GLN A 335 -16.79 -15.07 10.04
C GLN A 335 -18.13 -14.38 9.81
N LYS A 336 -18.46 -13.36 10.62
CA LYS A 336 -19.72 -12.62 10.49
C LYS A 336 -19.81 -11.78 9.21
N GLY A 337 -18.68 -11.22 8.77
CA GLY A 337 -18.59 -10.38 7.58
C GLY A 337 -18.26 -11.13 6.28
N ASN A 338 -18.05 -12.46 6.35
CA ASN A 338 -17.51 -13.25 5.24
C ASN A 338 -16.21 -12.64 4.64
N ILE A 339 -15.31 -12.19 5.51
CA ILE A 339 -14.03 -11.59 5.11
C ILE A 339 -13.02 -12.72 4.91
N GLN A 340 -12.53 -12.90 3.67
CA GLN A 340 -11.58 -13.97 3.31
C GLN A 340 -10.10 -13.58 3.51
N LEU A 341 -9.84 -12.40 4.08
CA LEU A 341 -8.50 -11.86 4.27
C LEU A 341 -7.78 -12.57 5.44
N GLN A 342 -6.63 -13.18 5.16
CA GLN A 342 -5.80 -13.81 6.18
C GLN A 342 -5.08 -12.78 7.04
N THR A 343 -4.87 -13.10 8.32
CA THR A 343 -4.05 -12.29 9.23
C THR A 343 -2.81 -13.10 9.59
N LEU A 344 -1.68 -12.78 8.97
CA LEU A 344 -0.49 -13.59 9.00
C LEU A 344 0.56 -12.99 9.94
N HIS A 345 1.11 -13.83 10.82
CA HIS A 345 2.34 -13.56 11.55
C HIS A 345 3.32 -14.69 11.23
N ASN A 346 4.50 -14.35 10.72
CA ASN A 346 5.53 -15.33 10.37
C ASN A 346 4.98 -16.50 9.53
N GLY A 347 4.21 -16.17 8.48
CA GLY A 347 3.59 -17.14 7.57
C GLY A 347 2.37 -17.90 8.12
N LYS A 348 2.02 -17.74 9.40
CA LYS A 348 0.90 -18.45 10.05
C LYS A 348 -0.34 -17.57 10.19
N ASP A 349 -1.52 -18.08 9.85
CA ASP A 349 -2.81 -17.40 10.12
C ASP A 349 -3.14 -17.44 11.61
N ILE A 350 -2.95 -16.32 12.31
CA ILE A 350 -3.19 -16.23 13.76
C ILE A 350 -4.68 -16.21 14.11
N THR A 351 -5.57 -16.03 13.11
CA THR A 351 -7.02 -16.10 13.31
C THR A 351 -7.54 -17.54 13.23
N ALA A 352 -6.78 -18.46 12.65
CA ALA A 352 -7.23 -19.84 12.37
C ALA A 352 -7.67 -20.59 13.63
N GLN A 353 -6.92 -20.44 14.73
CA GLN A 353 -7.23 -21.10 16.01
C GLN A 353 -8.56 -20.65 16.65
N TYR A 354 -9.10 -19.51 16.22
CA TYR A 354 -10.35 -18.95 16.74
C TYR A 354 -11.55 -19.19 15.80
N LYS A 355 -11.32 -19.71 14.59
CA LYS A 355 -12.39 -20.03 13.64
C LYS A 355 -13.01 -21.37 14.02
N VAL A 356 -14.29 -21.38 14.43
CA VAL A 356 -15.05 -22.61 14.72
C VAL A 356 -15.06 -23.52 13.48
N SER A 357 -14.55 -24.75 13.61
CA SER A 357 -14.58 -25.75 12.54
C SER A 357 -16.03 -26.13 12.23
N ASN A 358 -16.57 -25.71 11.09
CA ASN A 358 -17.89 -26.14 10.64
C ASN A 358 -17.73 -27.56 10.04
N PRO A 359 -18.42 -28.61 10.53
CA PRO A 359 -18.21 -29.99 10.05
C PRO A 359 -18.58 -30.22 8.58
N SER A 360 -19.26 -29.27 7.94
CA SER A 360 -19.75 -29.32 6.57
C SER A 360 -18.94 -28.49 5.57
N SER A 361 -17.85 -27.85 5.99
CA SER A 361 -16.87 -27.24 5.10
C SER A 361 -15.58 -28.05 5.13
N GLN A 362 -15.55 -29.18 4.41
CA GLN A 362 -14.30 -29.72 3.87
C GLN A 362 -13.86 -28.82 2.71
N GLY A 363 -13.46 -27.60 3.04
CA GLY A 363 -12.50 -26.85 2.25
C GLY A 363 -11.21 -26.91 3.05
N GLU A 364 -10.15 -27.44 2.46
CA GLU A 364 -8.83 -27.51 3.07
C GLU A 364 -8.52 -26.18 3.79
N VAL A 365 -8.39 -26.24 5.12
CA VAL A 365 -7.63 -25.23 5.83
C VAL A 365 -6.21 -25.47 5.35
N THR A 366 -5.81 -24.81 4.26
CA THR A 366 -4.44 -24.85 3.77
C THR A 366 -3.61 -24.04 4.75
N ASP A 367 -3.28 -24.67 5.89
CA ASP A 367 -2.10 -24.34 6.67
C ASP A 367 -0.89 -24.82 5.86
N THR A 368 -0.68 -24.19 4.70
CA THR A 368 0.55 -24.36 3.94
C THR A 368 1.63 -23.68 4.77
N ALA A 369 2.22 -24.44 5.69
CA ALA A 369 3.42 -24.04 6.41
C ALA A 369 4.43 -23.53 5.37
N GLN A 370 4.60 -22.22 5.33
CA GLN A 370 5.49 -21.59 4.36
C GLN A 370 6.92 -21.79 4.83
N SER A 371 7.82 -22.13 3.91
CA SER A 371 9.25 -22.08 4.22
C SER A 371 9.68 -20.63 4.46
N PRO A 372 10.81 -20.38 5.17
CA PRO A 372 11.40 -19.05 5.30
C PRO A 372 11.61 -18.34 3.95
N GLU A 373 11.96 -19.11 2.91
CA GLU A 373 12.12 -18.59 1.55
C GLU A 373 10.79 -18.20 0.91
N ASP A 374 9.75 -19.03 1.03
CA ASP A 374 8.44 -18.73 0.46
C ASP A 374 7.77 -17.55 1.17
N TRP A 375 7.97 -17.45 2.48
CA TRP A 375 7.53 -16.31 3.26
C TRP A 375 8.24 -15.02 2.85
N MET A 376 9.56 -15.07 2.68
CA MET A 376 10.34 -13.94 2.18
C MET A 376 9.84 -13.50 0.79
N LYS A 377 9.62 -14.45 -0.13
CA LYS A 377 9.07 -14.17 -1.47
C LYS A 377 7.71 -13.48 -1.37
N LYS A 378 6.79 -14.02 -0.55
CA LYS A 378 5.46 -13.44 -0.34
C LYS A 378 5.53 -12.01 0.20
N LEU A 379 6.41 -11.75 1.17
CA LEU A 379 6.59 -10.40 1.73
C LEU A 379 7.15 -9.42 0.69
N LEU A 380 8.10 -9.84 -0.14
CA LEU A 380 8.73 -8.97 -1.14
C LEU A 380 7.86 -8.73 -2.38
N SER A 381 7.02 -9.70 -2.76
CA SER A 381 6.14 -9.57 -3.93
C SER A 381 4.87 -8.79 -3.65
N SER A 382 4.37 -8.83 -2.40
CA SER A 382 3.08 -8.22 -2.04
C SER A 382 3.19 -6.73 -1.76
N GLU A 383 2.19 -5.96 -2.19
CA GLU A 383 2.07 -4.54 -1.81
C GLU A 383 1.63 -4.38 -0.35
N ASP A 384 0.87 -5.35 0.16
CA ASP A 384 0.28 -5.34 1.49
C ASP A 384 1.27 -5.57 2.62
N SER A 385 2.47 -6.07 2.29
CA SER A 385 3.57 -6.15 3.25
C SER A 385 4.10 -4.77 3.63
N GLY A 386 3.81 -3.72 2.84
CA GLY A 386 4.35 -2.38 3.05
C GLY A 386 5.84 -2.25 2.72
N VAL A 387 6.51 -3.32 2.25
CA VAL A 387 7.97 -3.37 2.08
C VAL A 387 8.43 -3.05 0.66
N LYS A 388 7.57 -3.23 -0.35
CA LYS A 388 7.90 -3.09 -1.78
C LYS A 388 8.76 -1.85 -2.06
N MET A 389 9.92 -2.10 -2.67
CA MET A 389 10.80 -1.07 -3.24
C MET A 389 10.49 -0.93 -4.73
N SER A 390 10.32 0.31 -5.20
CA SER A 390 10.01 0.65 -6.59
C SER A 390 11.06 0.11 -7.56
N GLY A 391 10.61 -0.65 -8.57
CA GLY A 391 11.45 -1.55 -9.37
C GLY A 391 11.64 -1.18 -10.85
N ASP A 392 11.84 0.10 -11.17
CA ASP A 392 12.21 0.52 -12.53
C ASP A 392 13.71 0.83 -12.69
N ASP A 393 14.51 0.68 -11.63
CA ASP A 393 15.96 0.93 -11.64
C ASP A 393 16.75 -0.40 -11.55
N PRO A 394 17.58 -0.74 -12.55
CA PRO A 394 18.43 -1.93 -12.54
C PRO A 394 19.35 -2.05 -11.31
N VAL A 395 19.75 -0.94 -10.71
CA VAL A 395 20.57 -0.93 -9.48
C VAL A 395 19.75 -1.41 -8.27
N ILE A 396 18.47 -1.05 -8.22
CA ILE A 396 17.55 -1.49 -7.15
C ILE A 396 17.27 -2.99 -7.29
N GLU A 397 17.06 -3.48 -8.51
CA GLU A 397 16.87 -4.92 -8.78
C GLU A 397 18.10 -5.74 -8.36
N MET A 398 19.30 -5.25 -8.70
CA MET A 398 20.56 -5.87 -8.28
C MET A 398 20.70 -5.87 -6.74
N ALA A 399 20.35 -4.75 -6.09
CA ALA A 399 20.39 -4.65 -4.63
C ALA A 399 19.40 -5.60 -3.94
N MET A 400 18.19 -5.76 -4.48
CA MET A 400 17.19 -6.70 -3.96
C MET A 400 17.60 -8.16 -4.17
N THR A 401 18.18 -8.49 -5.32
CA THR A 401 18.69 -9.85 -5.59
C THR A 401 19.85 -10.20 -4.65
N MET A 402 20.76 -9.26 -4.41
CA MET A 402 21.83 -9.42 -3.43
C MET A 402 21.26 -9.58 -2.01
N PHE A 403 20.30 -8.73 -1.63
CA PHE A 403 19.65 -8.75 -0.32
C PHE A 403 19.01 -10.12 -0.04
N THR A 404 18.14 -10.58 -0.93
CA THR A 404 17.49 -11.89 -0.82
C THR A 404 18.49 -13.04 -0.72
N SER A 405 19.55 -13.01 -1.53
CA SER A 405 20.60 -14.04 -1.52
C SER A 405 21.44 -14.03 -0.23
N LEU A 406 21.78 -12.85 0.29
CA LEU A 406 22.49 -12.70 1.57
C LEU A 406 21.64 -13.22 2.73
N MET A 407 20.34 -12.94 2.70
CA MET A 407 19.41 -13.36 3.73
C MET A 407 19.22 -14.88 3.74
N ALA A 408 19.06 -15.49 2.55
CA ALA A 408 19.02 -16.95 2.43
C ALA A 408 20.29 -17.60 3.02
N LEU A 409 21.46 -17.03 2.71
CA LEU A 409 22.73 -17.52 3.25
C LEU A 409 22.85 -17.32 4.78
N ALA A 410 22.35 -16.20 5.31
CA ALA A 410 22.37 -15.91 6.74
C ALA A 410 21.48 -16.87 7.54
N LEU A 411 20.31 -17.23 7.01
CA LEU A 411 19.37 -18.17 7.65
C LEU A 411 19.91 -19.59 7.78
N GLN A 412 20.92 -19.96 6.98
CA GLN A 412 21.56 -21.28 7.05
C GLN A 412 22.58 -21.43 8.17
N ILE A 413 23.02 -20.33 8.80
CA ILE A 413 24.11 -20.34 9.80
C ILE A 413 23.57 -20.68 11.18
N ASP A 414 22.32 -20.32 11.43
CA ASP A 414 21.75 -20.40 12.76
C ASP A 414 21.07 -21.75 12.97
N ASN A 415 21.39 -22.43 14.07
CA ASN A 415 20.61 -23.57 14.59
C ASN A 415 19.27 -23.12 15.19
N LYS A 416 18.64 -22.11 14.56
CA LYS A 416 17.37 -21.51 14.90
C LYS A 416 16.25 -22.46 14.50
N SER A 417 15.21 -22.49 15.32
CA SER A 417 13.93 -23.08 14.95
C SER A 417 13.36 -22.41 13.70
N GLU A 418 12.47 -23.10 12.99
CA GLU A 418 11.78 -22.50 11.84
C GLU A 418 11.03 -21.22 12.23
N GLU A 419 10.43 -21.17 13.43
CA GLU A 419 9.76 -19.96 13.94
C GLU A 419 10.72 -18.77 14.09
N GLU A 420 11.92 -18.99 14.62
CA GLU A 420 12.95 -17.95 14.75
C GLU A 420 13.50 -17.50 13.38
N LYS A 421 13.60 -18.43 12.42
CA LYS A 421 13.95 -18.09 11.03
C LYS A 421 12.87 -17.23 10.38
N MET A 422 11.60 -17.60 10.55
CA MET A 422 10.47 -16.83 10.01
C MET A 422 10.39 -15.44 10.65
N GLN A 423 10.66 -15.31 11.95
CA GLN A 423 10.76 -14.00 12.60
C GLN A 423 11.92 -13.18 12.04
N THR A 424 13.10 -13.79 11.89
CA THR A 424 14.28 -13.15 11.26
C THR A 424 13.92 -12.68 9.85
N VAL A 425 13.13 -13.47 9.10
CA VAL A 425 12.66 -13.09 7.77
C VAL A 425 11.78 -11.85 7.81
N THR A 426 10.76 -11.87 8.65
CA THR A 426 9.83 -10.74 8.82
C THR A 426 10.60 -9.48 9.21
N ASP A 427 11.46 -9.56 10.22
CA ASP A 427 12.24 -8.42 10.73
C ASP A 427 13.17 -7.85 9.67
N SER A 428 13.89 -8.71 8.93
CA SER A 428 14.82 -8.27 7.89
C SER A 428 14.12 -7.60 6.73
N VAL A 429 12.99 -8.16 6.28
CA VAL A 429 12.22 -7.61 5.16
C VAL A 429 11.57 -6.29 5.58
N VAL A 430 10.92 -6.23 6.74
CA VAL A 430 10.27 -4.99 7.24
C VAL A 430 11.28 -3.87 7.50
N SER A 431 12.39 -4.17 8.16
CA SER A 431 13.45 -3.18 8.43
C SER A 431 14.35 -2.90 7.23
N LYS A 432 14.21 -3.67 6.16
CA LYS A 432 15.08 -3.66 4.97
C LYS A 432 16.55 -3.83 5.33
N SER A 433 16.81 -4.64 6.37
CA SER A 433 18.12 -4.82 6.98
C SER A 433 18.45 -6.30 7.18
N ILE A 434 19.66 -6.73 6.80
CA ILE A 434 20.16 -8.07 7.07
C ILE A 434 21.31 -7.97 8.04
N ASP A 435 21.21 -8.68 9.16
CA ASP A 435 22.32 -8.88 10.07
C ASP A 435 23.26 -9.96 9.50
N LEU A 436 24.51 -9.57 9.26
CA LEU A 436 25.59 -10.42 8.76
C LEU A 436 26.61 -10.75 9.85
N SER A 437 26.36 -10.39 11.11
CA SER A 437 27.32 -10.58 12.21
C SER A 437 27.69 -12.05 12.41
N SER A 438 26.76 -12.97 12.15
CA SER A 438 27.01 -14.42 12.23
C SER A 438 28.02 -14.92 11.18
N LEU A 439 28.16 -14.21 10.05
CA LEU A 439 29.19 -14.48 9.03
C LEU A 439 30.58 -13.97 9.42
N LEU A 440 30.63 -13.05 10.38
CA LEU A 440 31.80 -12.28 10.76
C LEU A 440 31.98 -12.34 12.29
N PRO A 441 32.30 -13.50 12.88
CA PRO A 441 32.32 -13.67 14.34
C PRO A 441 33.35 -12.80 15.06
N SER A 442 34.33 -12.24 14.36
CA SER A 442 35.29 -11.26 14.90
C SER A 442 34.74 -9.83 14.94
N TYR A 443 33.57 -9.58 14.35
CA TYR A 443 32.92 -8.27 14.31
C TYR A 443 31.91 -8.18 15.46
N LYS A 444 31.79 -6.99 16.05
CA LYS A 444 30.75 -6.71 17.06
C LYS A 444 29.38 -6.55 16.43
N ALA A 445 29.32 -5.96 15.23
CA ALA A 445 28.11 -5.86 14.43
C ALA A 445 28.47 -5.71 12.96
N CYS A 446 27.71 -6.35 12.08
CA CYS A 446 27.75 -6.09 10.65
C CYS A 446 26.35 -6.25 10.08
N SER A 447 25.86 -5.27 9.32
CA SER A 447 24.58 -5.38 8.63
C SER A 447 24.60 -4.68 7.28
N VAL A 448 23.72 -5.12 6.38
CA VAL A 448 23.43 -4.44 5.12
C VAL A 448 21.99 -3.98 5.17
N ASN A 449 21.78 -2.67 5.05
CA ASN A 449 20.45 -2.06 4.97
C ASN A 449 20.22 -1.50 3.57
N VAL A 450 18.97 -1.54 3.08
CA VAL A 450 18.61 -0.87 1.83
C VAL A 450 17.76 0.36 2.14
N GLN A 451 18.27 1.53 1.79
CA GLN A 451 17.63 2.82 1.98
C GLN A 451 17.56 3.54 0.63
N ASP A 452 16.37 4.02 0.25
CA ASP A 452 16.14 4.73 -1.02
C ASP A 452 16.67 3.97 -2.26
N GLY A 453 16.54 2.63 -2.22
CA GLY A 453 17.03 1.74 -3.29
C GLY A 453 18.54 1.48 -3.26
N LYS A 454 19.27 2.08 -2.33
CA LYS A 454 20.72 1.98 -2.21
C LYS A 454 21.13 1.10 -1.03
N PRO A 455 22.08 0.18 -1.22
CA PRO A 455 22.59 -0.68 -0.16
C PRO A 455 23.66 0.06 0.66
N TYR A 456 23.47 0.10 1.98
CA TYR A 456 24.39 0.65 2.95
C TYR A 456 24.97 -0.48 3.80
N LEU A 457 26.30 -0.53 3.89
CA LEU A 457 27.03 -1.43 4.76
C LEU A 457 27.30 -0.73 6.09
N HIS A 458 26.82 -1.33 7.17
CA HIS A 458 27.17 -0.98 8.54
C HIS A 458 28.17 -2.00 9.09
N VAL A 459 29.28 -1.52 9.63
CA VAL A 459 30.34 -2.33 10.20
C VAL A 459 30.78 -1.76 11.53
N ASN A 460 30.97 -2.65 12.50
CA ASN A 460 31.67 -2.41 13.76
C ASN A 460 32.52 -3.64 14.11
N ASN A 461 33.84 -3.56 13.94
CA ASN A 461 34.75 -4.65 14.33
C ASN A 461 35.43 -4.41 15.69
N GLY A 462 34.98 -3.40 16.45
CA GLY A 462 35.58 -2.98 17.72
C GLY A 462 36.72 -1.97 17.59
N THR A 463 37.34 -1.84 16.41
CA THR A 463 38.38 -0.82 16.12
C THR A 463 37.88 0.23 15.14
N VAL A 464 37.12 -0.22 14.14
CA VAL A 464 36.59 0.59 13.04
C VAL A 464 35.07 0.46 13.07
N GLN A 465 34.39 1.62 13.03
CA GLN A 465 32.95 1.71 12.92
C GLN A 465 32.57 2.68 11.81
N PHE A 466 31.73 2.25 10.87
CA PHE A 466 31.22 3.11 9.81
C PHE A 466 29.88 2.62 9.27
N THR A 467 29.18 3.55 8.62
CA THR A 467 28.04 3.28 7.74
C THR A 467 28.31 4.01 6.43
N ARG A 468 28.26 3.32 5.29
CA ARG A 468 28.36 3.95 3.97
C ARG A 468 27.63 3.17 2.90
N GLU A 469 27.32 3.83 1.79
CA GLU A 469 26.85 3.18 0.58
C GLU A 469 27.89 2.16 0.11
N MET A 470 27.42 0.99 -0.32
CA MET A 470 28.27 -0.03 -0.90
C MET A 470 28.67 0.39 -2.31
N THR A 471 29.93 0.17 -2.65
CA THR A 471 30.44 0.47 -3.99
C THR A 471 29.89 -0.52 -5.01
N GLN A 472 29.77 -0.11 -6.27
CA GLN A 472 29.36 -1.01 -7.36
C GLN A 472 30.26 -2.26 -7.46
N ALA A 473 31.56 -2.13 -7.17
CA ALA A 473 32.49 -3.24 -7.16
C ALA A 473 32.21 -4.24 -6.02
N GLU A 474 31.88 -3.76 -4.82
CA GLU A 474 31.47 -4.62 -3.70
C GLU A 474 30.17 -5.36 -4.02
N MET A 475 29.18 -4.64 -4.55
CA MET A 475 27.90 -5.20 -5.00
C MET A 475 28.10 -6.30 -6.05
N THR A 476 28.92 -6.03 -7.07
CA THR A 476 29.18 -6.98 -8.15
C THR A 476 29.87 -8.24 -7.63
N LYS A 477 30.86 -8.10 -6.73
CA LYS A 477 31.55 -9.25 -6.12
C LYS A 477 30.62 -10.08 -5.23
N LEU A 478 29.74 -9.44 -4.47
CA LEU A 478 28.75 -10.14 -3.65
C LEU A 478 27.79 -10.93 -4.54
N GLN A 479 27.24 -10.31 -5.58
CA GLN A 479 26.35 -10.99 -6.51
C GLN A 479 27.03 -12.17 -7.21
N GLN A 480 28.27 -11.99 -7.69
CA GLN A 480 29.05 -13.08 -8.30
C GLN A 480 29.31 -14.23 -7.31
N THR A 481 29.61 -13.91 -6.06
CA THR A 481 29.83 -14.93 -5.02
C THR A 481 28.55 -15.69 -4.71
N LEU A 482 27.45 -14.97 -4.49
CA LEU A 482 26.16 -15.53 -4.07
C LEU A 482 25.48 -16.33 -5.20
N GLY A 483 25.59 -15.84 -6.45
CA GLY A 483 25.01 -16.47 -7.64
C GLY A 483 25.84 -17.60 -8.24
N ASN A 484 27.03 -17.90 -7.71
CA ASN A 484 27.87 -18.97 -8.24
C ASN A 484 27.35 -20.35 -7.79
N ALA A 485 26.76 -21.09 -8.73
CA ALA A 485 26.23 -22.44 -8.49
C ALA A 485 27.31 -23.49 -8.17
N ASN A 486 28.58 -23.20 -8.47
CA ASN A 486 29.70 -24.11 -8.19
C ASN A 486 30.28 -23.95 -6.78
N LEU A 487 29.88 -22.91 -6.04
CA LEU A 487 30.34 -22.70 -4.66
C LEU A 487 29.39 -23.39 -3.69
N SER A 488 29.96 -24.09 -2.71
CA SER A 488 29.21 -24.55 -1.54
C SER A 488 28.72 -23.33 -0.74
N ASP A 489 27.67 -23.51 0.06
CA ASP A 489 27.20 -22.43 0.93
C ASP A 489 28.28 -21.99 1.93
N GLU A 490 29.16 -22.89 2.37
CA GLU A 490 30.31 -22.52 3.20
C GLU A 490 31.30 -21.62 2.46
N ASP A 491 31.59 -21.91 1.19
CA ASP A 491 32.47 -21.08 0.37
C ASP A 491 31.83 -19.72 0.05
N LYS A 492 30.51 -19.68 -0.17
CA LYS A 492 29.77 -18.42 -0.32
C LYS A 492 29.88 -17.58 0.94
N ARG A 493 29.73 -18.18 2.13
CA ARG A 493 29.88 -17.48 3.42
C ARG A 493 31.28 -16.89 3.57
N ARG A 494 32.33 -17.68 3.30
CA ARG A 494 33.73 -17.22 3.32
C ARG A 494 33.97 -16.09 2.32
N GLY A 495 33.39 -16.18 1.12
CA GLY A 495 33.46 -15.14 0.10
C GLY A 495 32.83 -13.82 0.54
N VAL A 496 31.60 -13.86 1.08
CA VAL A 496 30.90 -12.68 1.62
C VAL A 496 31.72 -12.05 2.75
N ALA A 497 32.20 -12.85 3.70
CA ALA A 497 33.03 -12.37 4.80
C ALA A 497 34.31 -11.69 4.31
N SER A 498 34.98 -12.27 3.29
CA SER A 498 36.19 -11.70 2.69
C SER A 498 35.93 -10.35 2.01
N ILE A 499 34.79 -10.21 1.33
CA ILE A 499 34.41 -8.94 0.68
C ILE A 499 34.19 -7.84 1.74
N ILE A 500 33.49 -8.15 2.83
CA ILE A 500 33.23 -7.19 3.91
C ILE A 500 34.53 -6.83 4.66
N GLN A 501 35.42 -7.79 4.88
CA GLN A 501 36.73 -7.53 5.47
C GLN A 501 37.56 -6.60 4.58
N ALA A 502 37.59 -6.83 3.27
CA ALA A 502 38.26 -5.95 2.32
C ALA A 502 37.66 -4.52 2.36
N ALA A 503 36.33 -4.41 2.36
CA ALA A 503 35.62 -3.13 2.49
C ALA A 503 36.02 -2.38 3.77
N THR A 504 36.17 -3.10 4.88
CA THR A 504 36.54 -2.55 6.19
C THR A 504 37.98 -2.04 6.20
N VAL A 505 38.91 -2.81 5.65
CA VAL A 505 40.33 -2.42 5.54
C VAL A 505 40.50 -1.21 4.62
N SER A 506 39.81 -1.19 3.48
CA SER A 506 39.79 -0.03 2.57
C SER A 506 39.27 1.23 3.27
N GLN A 507 38.20 1.11 4.07
CA GLN A 507 37.68 2.25 4.82
C GLN A 507 38.65 2.74 5.89
N GLN A 508 39.29 1.82 6.62
CA GLN A 508 40.29 2.16 7.63
C GLN A 508 41.49 2.89 7.02
N MET A 509 41.98 2.44 5.87
CA MET A 509 43.06 3.11 5.14
C MET A 509 42.65 4.52 4.70
N SER A 510 41.43 4.70 4.17
CA SER A 510 40.92 6.02 3.79
C SER A 510 40.82 6.97 4.99
N GLN A 511 40.33 6.52 6.14
CA GLN A 511 40.26 7.32 7.36
C GLN A 511 41.65 7.68 7.90
N ASN A 512 42.61 6.74 7.86
CA ASN A 512 43.99 7.00 8.27
C ASN A 512 44.68 8.01 7.37
N TYR A 513 44.45 7.92 6.05
CA TYR A 513 44.97 8.88 5.08
C TYR A 513 44.41 10.28 5.35
N GLN A 514 43.09 10.41 5.52
CA GLN A 514 42.46 11.70 5.80
C GLN A 514 43.03 12.35 7.07
N LYS A 515 43.14 11.58 8.17
CA LYS A 515 43.77 12.07 9.41
C LYS A 515 45.23 12.48 9.19
N GLY A 516 45.96 11.79 8.32
CA GLY A 516 47.33 12.15 7.96
C GLY A 516 47.41 13.50 7.24
N VAL A 517 46.48 13.75 6.32
CA VAL A 517 46.37 15.03 5.58
C VAL A 517 45.97 16.17 6.51
N ASP A 518 44.95 15.97 7.35
CA ASP A 518 44.48 17.00 8.29
C ASP A 518 45.60 17.40 9.28
N ASN A 519 46.34 16.41 9.81
CA ASN A 519 47.48 16.67 10.69
C ASN A 519 48.65 17.38 9.98
N GLN A 520 48.80 17.22 8.65
CA GLN A 520 49.79 17.95 7.87
C GLN A 520 49.36 19.39 7.61
N GLN A 521 48.06 19.64 7.37
CA GLN A 521 47.51 20.99 7.25
C GLN A 521 47.60 21.76 8.56
N ASP A 522 47.23 21.16 9.69
CA ASP A 522 47.36 21.79 11.03
C ASP A 522 48.82 22.14 11.37
N ARG A 523 49.77 21.30 10.93
CA ARG A 523 51.21 21.56 11.06
C ARG A 523 51.70 22.69 10.15
N GLN A 524 51.12 22.86 8.97
CA GLN A 524 51.47 23.95 8.06
C GLN A 524 50.88 25.29 8.53
N GLU A 525 49.64 25.30 9.04
CA GLU A 525 49.02 26.49 9.62
C GLU A 525 49.73 26.95 10.91
N SER A 526 50.13 26.01 11.79
CA SER A 526 50.88 26.35 13.02
C SER A 526 52.31 26.85 12.79
N VAL A 527 52.92 26.56 11.63
CA VAL A 527 54.23 27.10 11.23
C VAL A 527 54.13 28.50 10.62
N GLN A 528 52.97 28.89 10.07
CA GLN A 528 52.73 30.23 9.53
C GLN A 528 52.35 31.30 10.59
N ILE A 529 52.11 30.90 11.84
CA ILE A 529 51.71 31.80 12.94
C ILE A 529 52.90 32.12 13.89
N LYS A 530 54.15 31.88 13.47
CA LYS A 530 55.36 32.25 14.25
C LYS A 530 56.19 33.34 13.62
#